data_AF-A0A1I1UKB3-F1
#
_entry.id   AF-A0A1I1UKB3-F1
#
_cell.length_a   1.000
_cell.length_b   1.000
_cell.length_c   1.000
_cell.angle_alpha   90.00
_cell.angle_beta   90.00
_cell.angle_gamma   90.00
#
_symmetry.space_group_name_H-M   'P 1'
#
loop_
_entity.id
_entity.type
_entity.pdbx_description
1 polymer ?
#
loop_
_entity_poly.entity_id
_entity_poly.type
_entity_poly.pdbx_seq_one_letter_code
_entity_poly.pdbx_strand_id
1 'polypeptide(L)'
;MNQLFKKILSFLLLFIFIPFSSCEKDSEQDSSKTKTKYNFTVREVSLSSLSHDTELLNIAGKIKPKKSNLSGKLIYDPLNDFYFDDTSGKEIVAENGQKSYTFQIITDDDNSKVENLLFTQKENGEYDAYRVQYNFTEEELKAMTIEDIAVQKANYTLITSSKPNFTGKPTATCWSIEVWVDITPDQGENVGFYQSNPYSGGYISIAKVCSQTSTEIETGTDLDGGNSGWGTGTFSGNQGPVSGSSIYTTPVVTPGTKFIKSIYPKILRSDFFNLSEKAHELSFNYLNLHNFDAISQSKVRGALTKLNVFNLSELPYEIHTGIFDNLVKNDFSFESIYFGNYIISLGYDAVNLDIPASFKSPMNIDRTAITNATTEGEKFNTIYDYLTKSLEFRKLFLDIFNNSDRFNVKFEINDHVYENNDPSKKEVHATTSQDPITKALTIKVSKQILISGTTMSQTNIENAKTILHECIHAYLFVKANNPSVGADFVKILDTMYPTVNEQHDFMYSKMIPTMQKALSEIRDLVTTQTGRTEVQARTMHPTITPMTSTPWNWDEYYKYLSLSGLDEVNCFKIDFPVGSDQWNLLGNYVKYGHDDLQH
;
A
#
# COMPACT_ATOMS: atom_id res chain seq x y z
N MET A 1 -59.22 -31.81 -7.99
CA MET A 1 -57.99 -31.10 -7.59
C MET A 1 -57.52 -31.69 -6.27
N ASN A 2 -56.42 -32.45 -6.30
CA ASN A 2 -55.99 -33.30 -5.18
C ASN A 2 -55.75 -32.51 -3.89
N GLN A 3 -56.10 -33.09 -2.73
CA GLN A 3 -55.83 -32.48 -1.43
C GLN A 3 -54.35 -32.12 -1.23
N LEU A 4 -53.45 -32.87 -1.86
CA LEU A 4 -52.02 -32.57 -1.89
C LEU A 4 -51.71 -31.23 -2.57
N PHE A 5 -52.41 -30.89 -3.65
CA PHE A 5 -52.24 -29.63 -4.37
C PHE A 5 -52.76 -28.44 -3.57
N LYS A 6 -53.84 -28.63 -2.79
CA LYS A 6 -54.34 -27.59 -1.87
C LYS A 6 -53.38 -27.33 -0.71
N LYS A 7 -52.70 -28.37 -0.19
CA LYS A 7 -51.70 -28.21 0.87
C LYS A 7 -50.42 -27.54 0.38
N ILE A 8 -49.96 -27.87 -0.84
CA ILE A 8 -48.78 -27.24 -1.45
C ILE A 8 -49.07 -25.77 -1.80
N LEU A 9 -50.25 -25.47 -2.36
CA LEU A 9 -50.63 -24.08 -2.67
C LEU A 9 -50.84 -23.23 -1.40
N SER A 10 -51.36 -23.83 -0.32
CA SER A 10 -51.48 -23.15 0.98
C SER A 10 -50.14 -22.87 1.64
N PHE A 11 -49.11 -23.70 1.41
CA PHE A 11 -47.77 -23.47 1.92
C PHE A 11 -47.02 -22.40 1.10
N LEU A 12 -47.24 -22.37 -0.22
CA LEU A 12 -46.67 -21.34 -1.10
C LEU A 12 -47.23 -19.93 -0.83
N LEU A 13 -48.52 -19.82 -0.49
CA LEU A 13 -49.15 -18.54 -0.15
C LEU A 13 -48.69 -17.96 1.20
N LEU A 14 -48.15 -18.79 2.10
CA LEU A 14 -47.66 -18.33 3.40
C LEU A 14 -46.27 -17.66 3.31
N PHE A 15 -45.49 -17.94 2.26
CA PHE A 15 -44.16 -17.37 2.05
C PHE A 15 -44.16 -16.05 1.26
N ILE A 16 -45.28 -15.65 0.66
CA ILE A 16 -45.40 -14.44 -0.17
C ILE A 16 -45.79 -13.19 0.66
N PHE A 17 -46.13 -13.36 1.95
CA PHE A 17 -46.56 -12.27 2.84
C PHE A 17 -45.61 -12.00 4.02
N ILE A 18 -44.30 -11.99 3.77
CA ILE A 18 -43.38 -11.26 4.67
C ILE A 18 -43.28 -9.83 4.11
N PRO A 19 -43.92 -8.83 4.73
CA PRO A 19 -43.71 -7.45 4.30
C PRO A 19 -42.26 -7.07 4.56
N PHE A 20 -41.61 -6.49 3.54
CA PHE A 20 -40.39 -5.73 3.68
C PHE A 20 -40.65 -4.60 4.69
N SER A 21 -40.34 -4.82 5.97
CA SER A 21 -40.14 -3.72 6.91
C SER A 21 -38.80 -3.08 6.58
N SER A 22 -38.80 -2.22 5.58
CA SER A 22 -37.71 -1.27 5.38
C SER A 22 -37.74 -0.34 6.58
N CYS A 23 -36.82 -0.57 7.51
CA CYS A 23 -36.50 0.39 8.55
C CYS A 23 -35.72 1.50 7.83
N GLU A 24 -36.45 2.50 7.35
CA GLU A 24 -35.90 3.78 6.97
C GLU A 24 -35.32 4.38 8.26
N LYS A 25 -34.01 4.18 8.43
CA LYS A 25 -33.24 4.83 9.48
C LYS A 25 -32.89 6.19 8.89
N ASP A 26 -33.62 7.22 9.29
CA ASP A 26 -33.23 8.60 9.08
C ASP A 26 -31.80 8.76 9.60
N SER A 27 -30.83 8.77 8.68
CA SER A 27 -29.49 9.22 8.99
C SER A 27 -29.55 10.74 8.99
N GLU A 28 -29.82 11.33 10.14
CA GLU A 28 -29.29 12.65 10.44
C GLU A 28 -27.79 12.58 10.18
N GLN A 29 -27.40 13.17 9.05
CA GLN A 29 -26.03 13.39 8.67
C GLN A 29 -25.50 14.50 9.56
N ASP A 30 -25.24 14.16 10.82
CA ASP A 30 -24.49 15.03 11.71
C ASP A 30 -23.04 14.95 11.26
N SER A 31 -22.67 15.85 10.36
CA SER A 31 -21.28 16.12 9.99
C SER A 31 -20.58 16.74 11.20
N SER A 32 -20.34 15.93 12.23
CA SER A 32 -19.37 16.22 13.26
C SER A 32 -18.00 16.16 12.60
N LYS A 33 -17.59 17.31 12.05
CA LYS A 33 -16.18 17.62 11.86
C LYS A 33 -15.57 17.54 13.24
N THR A 34 -15.05 16.37 13.63
CA THR A 34 -14.17 16.22 14.78
C THR A 34 -12.89 16.99 14.47
N LYS A 35 -12.94 18.31 14.67
CA LYS A 35 -11.74 19.13 14.83
C LYS A 35 -11.01 18.52 16.03
N THR A 36 -9.92 17.82 15.78
CA THR A 36 -8.95 17.47 16.82
C THR A 36 -8.47 18.78 17.42
N LYS A 37 -9.03 19.13 18.58
CA LYS A 37 -8.72 20.37 19.29
C LYS A 37 -7.39 20.16 20.00
N TYR A 38 -6.30 20.52 19.34
CA TYR A 38 -5.01 20.66 20.00
C TYR A 38 -5.05 21.93 20.86
N ASN A 39 -4.75 21.84 22.15
CA ASN A 39 -4.71 23.03 23.01
C ASN A 39 -3.30 23.66 22.97
N PHE A 40 -3.11 24.60 22.05
CA PHE A 40 -1.97 25.53 22.11
C PHE A 40 -2.42 26.85 22.72
N THR A 41 -1.53 27.52 23.45
CA THR A 41 -1.70 28.94 23.76
C THR A 41 -0.78 29.76 22.88
N VAL A 42 -1.35 30.72 22.14
CA VAL A 42 -0.60 31.70 21.35
C VAL A 42 -0.69 33.05 22.03
N ARG A 43 0.43 33.73 22.18
CA ARG A 43 0.50 35.07 22.77
C ARG A 43 1.40 35.96 21.94
N GLU A 44 1.06 37.24 21.84
CA GLU A 44 1.97 38.22 21.24
C GLU A 44 3.12 38.51 22.20
N VAL A 45 4.33 38.53 21.67
CA VAL A 45 5.55 38.81 22.42
C VAL A 45 6.48 39.70 21.62
N SER A 46 7.19 40.59 22.32
CA SER A 46 8.38 41.24 21.78
C SER A 46 9.62 40.52 22.28
N LEU A 47 10.71 40.54 21.53
CA LEU A 47 11.98 39.99 21.96
C LEU A 47 12.45 40.63 23.28
N SER A 48 12.15 41.94 23.46
CA SER A 48 12.44 42.66 24.70
C SER A 48 11.64 42.17 25.92
N SER A 49 10.39 41.73 25.73
CA SER A 49 9.57 41.16 26.81
C SER A 49 10.03 39.78 27.26
N LEU A 50 10.87 39.11 26.46
CA LEU A 50 11.45 37.81 26.75
C LEU A 50 12.77 37.90 27.53
N SER A 51 13.05 39.06 28.15
CA SER A 51 14.27 39.31 28.93
C SER A 51 14.53 38.35 30.10
N HIS A 52 13.51 37.56 30.46
CA HIS A 52 13.56 36.58 31.55
C HIS A 52 14.00 35.18 31.07
N ASP A 53 14.03 34.92 29.76
CA ASP A 53 14.46 33.65 29.17
C ASP A 53 15.93 33.75 28.71
N THR A 54 16.85 33.50 29.65
CA THR A 54 18.30 33.67 29.43
C THR A 54 18.85 32.81 28.30
N GLU A 55 18.28 31.61 28.06
CA GLU A 55 18.74 30.72 26.98
C GLU A 55 18.30 31.23 25.61
N LEU A 56 17.04 31.69 25.49
CA LEU A 56 16.56 32.34 24.28
C LEU A 56 17.37 33.59 23.97
N LEU A 57 17.62 34.45 24.96
CA LEU A 57 18.44 35.66 24.79
C LEU A 57 19.88 35.34 24.42
N ASN A 58 20.42 34.21 24.88
CA ASN A 58 21.77 33.79 24.51
C ASN A 58 21.86 33.46 23.02
N ILE A 59 20.79 32.92 22.44
CA ILE A 59 20.72 32.57 21.01
C ILE A 59 20.30 33.77 20.18
N ALA A 60 19.31 34.55 20.62
CA ALA A 60 18.91 35.80 19.98
C ALA A 60 20.04 36.86 20.04
N GLY A 61 20.82 36.91 21.11
CA GLY A 61 21.98 37.80 21.22
C GLY A 61 23.13 37.45 20.28
N LYS A 62 23.17 36.22 19.76
CA LYS A 62 24.12 35.80 18.71
C LYS A 62 23.71 36.28 17.32
N ILE A 63 22.43 36.62 17.14
CA ILE A 63 21.89 37.33 15.98
C ILE A 63 22.23 38.81 16.17
N LYS A 64 23.43 39.24 15.73
CA LYS A 64 24.05 40.53 16.12
C LYS A 64 23.17 41.73 15.73
N PRO A 65 22.39 42.32 16.65
CA PRO A 65 21.41 43.32 16.27
C PRO A 65 22.13 44.65 16.05
N LYS A 66 22.31 45.07 14.79
CA LYS A 66 22.48 46.50 14.51
C LYS A 66 21.09 47.08 14.35
N LYS A 67 20.63 47.88 15.32
CA LYS A 67 19.42 48.70 15.14
C LYS A 67 19.65 49.59 13.93
N SER A 68 18.82 49.44 12.90
CA SER A 68 18.84 50.34 11.75
C SER A 68 18.22 51.68 12.16
N ASN A 69 18.62 52.77 11.52
CA ASN A 69 18.00 54.09 11.74
C ASN A 69 16.59 54.19 11.11
N LEU A 70 16.10 53.15 10.46
CA LEU A 70 14.77 53.05 9.86
C LEU A 70 13.82 52.38 10.85
N SER A 71 13.09 53.19 11.62
CA SER A 71 12.07 52.75 12.61
C SER A 71 12.61 51.74 13.63
N GLY A 72 12.74 52.13 14.90
CA GLY A 72 13.42 51.35 15.95
C GLY A 72 12.89 49.94 16.32
N LYS A 73 12.11 49.30 15.45
CA LYS A 73 11.52 47.97 15.52
C LYS A 73 12.25 46.90 14.67
N LEU A 74 13.13 47.29 13.75
CA LEU A 74 13.82 46.34 12.86
C LEU A 74 15.21 45.98 13.39
N ILE A 75 15.45 44.67 13.54
CA ILE A 75 16.77 44.12 13.84
C ILE A 75 17.38 43.55 12.57
N TYR A 76 18.60 43.97 12.25
CA TYR A 76 19.40 43.39 11.17
C TYR A 76 20.37 42.33 11.70
N ASP A 77 20.37 41.13 11.09
CA ASP A 77 21.39 40.10 11.30
C ASP A 77 22.43 40.09 10.18
N PRO A 78 23.63 40.68 10.39
CA PRO A 78 24.67 40.73 9.36
C PRO A 78 25.32 39.38 9.06
N LEU A 79 25.15 38.36 9.90
CA LEU A 79 25.74 37.04 9.65
C LEU A 79 24.91 36.21 8.67
N ASN A 80 23.59 36.37 8.73
CA ASN A 80 22.62 35.61 7.95
C ASN A 80 21.88 36.45 6.90
N ASP A 81 22.16 37.76 6.87
CA ASP A 81 21.72 38.74 5.85
C ASP A 81 20.19 38.84 5.76
N PHE A 82 19.55 39.20 6.87
CA PHE A 82 18.11 39.47 6.91
C PHE A 82 17.73 40.48 7.99
N TYR A 83 16.56 41.11 7.82
CA TYR A 83 15.90 41.94 8.84
C TYR A 83 14.72 41.17 9.45
N PHE A 84 14.41 41.42 10.71
CA PHE A 84 13.18 40.91 11.32
C PHE A 84 12.59 41.94 12.30
N ASP A 85 11.27 41.88 12.50
CA ASP A 85 10.56 42.70 13.49
C ASP A 85 10.64 42.04 14.86
N ASP A 86 11.30 42.69 15.82
CA ASP A 86 11.47 42.17 17.18
C ASP A 86 10.33 42.53 18.13
N THR A 87 9.34 43.30 17.66
CA THR A 87 8.21 43.80 18.45
C THR A 87 6.91 43.04 18.22
N SER A 88 6.79 42.28 17.13
CA SER A 88 5.57 41.60 16.71
C SER A 88 5.73 40.07 16.57
N GLY A 89 6.44 39.46 17.51
CA GLY A 89 6.58 38.00 17.56
C GLY A 89 5.37 37.31 18.19
N LYS A 90 5.30 35.99 18.04
CA LYS A 90 4.35 35.13 18.77
C LYS A 90 5.08 34.09 19.61
N GLU A 91 4.65 33.91 20.85
CA GLU A 91 4.95 32.75 21.70
C GLU A 91 3.87 31.70 21.46
N ILE A 92 4.30 30.46 21.26
CA ILE A 92 3.42 29.31 21.11
C ILE A 92 3.86 28.27 22.15
N VAL A 93 2.94 27.95 23.06
CA VAL A 93 3.16 26.94 24.11
C VAL A 93 2.30 25.72 23.83
N ALA A 94 2.95 24.57 23.67
CA ALA A 94 2.30 23.28 23.51
C ALA A 94 1.80 22.71 24.84
N GLU A 95 0.89 21.73 24.81
CA GLU A 95 0.32 21.09 26.01
C GLU A 95 1.37 20.49 26.95
N ASN A 96 2.51 20.06 26.41
CA ASN A 96 3.64 19.53 27.17
C ASN A 96 4.51 20.62 27.82
N GLY A 97 4.14 21.90 27.69
CA GLY A 97 4.87 23.06 28.19
C GLY A 97 6.03 23.54 27.30
N GLN A 98 6.27 22.87 26.17
CA GLN A 98 7.33 23.26 25.23
C GLN A 98 6.99 24.57 24.54
N LYS A 99 7.97 25.48 24.49
CA LYS A 99 7.81 26.81 23.90
C LYS A 99 8.45 26.94 22.53
N SER A 100 7.86 27.79 21.71
CA SER A 100 8.48 28.31 20.50
C SER A 100 8.14 29.78 20.32
N TYR A 101 9.04 30.50 19.65
CA TYR A 101 8.85 31.90 19.32
C TYR A 101 9.06 32.10 17.83
N THR A 102 8.20 32.87 17.19
CA THR A 102 8.34 33.16 15.76
C THR A 102 8.22 34.66 15.51
N PHE A 103 9.11 35.18 14.66
CA PHE A 103 9.20 36.58 14.27
C PHE A 103 9.28 36.65 12.75
N GLN A 104 8.55 37.58 12.13
CA GLN A 104 8.56 37.72 10.67
C GLN A 104 9.91 38.26 10.19
N ILE A 105 10.48 37.61 9.19
CA ILE A 105 11.64 38.13 8.44
C ILE A 105 11.11 39.06 7.36
N ILE A 106 11.69 40.25 7.28
CA ILE A 106 11.34 41.29 6.32
C ILE A 106 12.42 41.32 5.26
N THR A 107 12.00 41.24 4.00
CA THR A 107 12.88 41.38 2.84
C THR A 107 12.37 42.51 1.95
N ASP A 108 13.27 43.12 1.18
CA ASP A 108 12.98 44.33 0.38
C ASP A 108 12.21 44.04 -0.93
N ASP A 109 11.86 42.78 -1.20
CA ASP A 109 11.18 42.36 -2.43
C ASP A 109 9.73 41.97 -2.14
N ASP A 110 8.78 42.70 -2.75
CA ASP A 110 7.34 42.43 -2.62
C ASP A 110 6.94 41.06 -3.22
N ASN A 111 7.77 40.46 -4.08
CA ASN A 111 7.59 39.09 -4.58
C ASN A 111 8.36 38.04 -3.77
N SER A 112 8.91 38.42 -2.62
CA SER A 112 9.61 37.49 -1.75
C SER A 112 8.65 36.46 -1.16
N LYS A 113 9.18 35.26 -1.00
CA LYS A 113 8.51 34.20 -0.26
C LYS A 113 8.36 34.60 1.20
N VAL A 114 7.28 34.19 1.84
CA VAL A 114 7.09 34.41 3.28
C VAL A 114 8.23 33.73 4.05
N GLU A 115 8.83 34.48 4.97
CA GLU A 115 9.92 34.00 5.82
C GLU A 115 9.74 34.34 7.29
N ASN A 116 10.12 33.41 8.16
CA ASN A 116 10.08 33.56 9.61
C ASN A 116 11.40 33.17 10.26
N LEU A 117 11.76 33.91 11.31
CA LEU A 117 12.73 33.51 12.31
C LEU A 117 12.00 32.70 13.38
N LEU A 118 12.42 31.45 13.57
CA LEU A 118 11.81 30.52 14.51
C LEU A 118 12.80 30.11 15.59
N PHE A 119 12.43 30.29 16.85
CA PHE A 119 13.10 29.73 18.01
C PHE A 119 12.32 28.53 18.55
N THR A 120 13.01 27.41 18.73
CA THR A 120 12.44 26.16 19.23
C THR A 120 13.10 25.74 20.51
N GLN A 121 12.35 25.57 21.60
CA GLN A 121 12.89 25.02 22.84
C GLN A 121 13.15 23.51 22.69
N LYS A 122 14.34 23.05 23.08
CA LYS A 122 14.75 21.64 23.20
C LYS A 122 14.30 21.07 24.55
N GLU A 123 14.38 19.75 24.69
CA GLU A 123 14.09 19.05 25.96
C GLU A 123 14.97 19.50 27.13
N ASN A 124 16.20 19.94 26.86
CA ASN A 124 17.13 20.46 27.88
C ASN A 124 16.87 21.93 28.23
N GLY A 125 15.87 22.58 27.64
CA GLY A 125 15.53 23.98 27.86
C GLY A 125 16.31 24.98 27.00
N GLU A 126 17.36 24.56 26.28
CA GLU A 126 18.05 25.39 25.29
C GLU A 126 17.16 25.63 24.07
N TYR A 127 17.53 26.59 23.20
CA TYR A 127 16.82 26.81 21.94
C TYR A 127 17.65 26.43 20.71
N ASP A 128 16.97 26.13 19.61
CA ASP A 128 17.53 26.24 18.25
C ASP A 128 16.84 27.39 17.52
N ALA A 129 17.58 28.09 16.67
CA ALA A 129 17.06 29.15 15.80
C ALA A 129 17.07 28.68 14.34
N TYR A 130 15.97 28.91 13.62
CA TYR A 130 15.83 28.56 12.21
C TYR A 130 15.32 29.75 11.41
N ARG A 131 15.87 29.93 10.21
CA ARG A 131 15.22 30.71 9.13
C ARG A 131 14.30 29.77 8.38
N VAL A 132 13.02 30.09 8.35
CA VAL A 132 11.96 29.30 7.74
C VAL A 132 11.48 30.04 6.50
N GLN A 133 11.55 29.41 5.33
CA GLN A 133 11.07 29.98 4.08
C GLN A 133 9.96 29.11 3.50
N TYR A 134 8.80 29.72 3.26
CA TYR A 134 7.65 29.08 2.65
C TYR A 134 7.72 29.16 1.13
N ASN A 135 6.97 28.32 0.40
CA ASN A 135 7.03 28.32 -1.07
C ASN A 135 5.98 29.23 -1.73
N PHE A 136 5.48 30.22 -1.00
CA PHE A 136 4.46 31.17 -1.43
C PHE A 136 4.74 32.59 -0.88
N THR A 137 4.19 33.59 -1.54
CA THR A 137 4.23 35.02 -1.21
C THR A 137 3.12 35.41 -0.23
N GLU A 138 3.15 36.64 0.31
CA GLU A 138 2.11 37.14 1.20
C GLU A 138 0.75 37.30 0.48
N GLU A 139 0.78 37.70 -0.79
CA GLU A 139 -0.39 37.81 -1.66
C GLU A 139 -1.03 36.44 -1.93
N GLU A 140 -0.20 35.44 -2.25
CA GLU A 140 -0.66 34.06 -2.44
C GLU A 140 -1.25 33.50 -1.15
N LEU A 141 -0.60 33.75 -0.01
CA LEU A 141 -1.11 33.34 1.30
C LEU A 141 -2.51 33.92 1.60
N LYS A 142 -2.75 35.20 1.28
CA LYS A 142 -4.08 35.83 1.45
C LYS A 142 -5.16 35.19 0.58
N ALA A 143 -4.77 34.54 -0.53
CA ALA A 143 -5.67 33.87 -1.46
C ALA A 143 -5.84 32.36 -1.20
N MET A 144 -4.97 31.74 -0.39
CA MET A 144 -5.01 30.30 -0.11
C MET A 144 -6.10 29.92 0.88
N THR A 145 -6.68 28.74 0.68
CA THR A 145 -7.54 28.11 1.69
C THR A 145 -6.72 27.45 2.79
N ILE A 146 -7.38 27.06 3.89
CA ILE A 146 -6.76 26.30 4.98
C ILE A 146 -6.16 25.00 4.46
N GLU A 147 -6.88 24.33 3.57
CA GLU A 147 -6.48 23.07 2.97
C GLU A 147 -5.26 23.25 2.04
N ASP A 148 -5.19 24.36 1.32
CA ASP A 148 -4.05 24.68 0.44
C ASP A 148 -2.76 24.94 1.24
N ILE A 149 -2.88 25.55 2.42
CA ILE A 149 -1.74 25.88 3.30
C ILE A 149 -1.20 24.62 3.98
N ALA A 150 -2.08 23.72 4.43
CA ALA A 150 -1.70 22.51 5.16
C ALA A 150 -0.81 21.53 4.36
N VAL A 151 -0.80 21.64 3.03
CA VAL A 151 0.02 20.81 2.12
C VAL A 151 1.30 21.50 1.63
N GLN A 152 1.54 22.75 2.03
CA GLN A 152 2.72 23.49 1.60
C GLN A 152 3.99 23.01 2.32
N LYS A 153 5.11 23.06 1.60
CA LYS A 153 6.43 22.72 2.14
C LYS A 153 7.15 24.00 2.60
N ALA A 154 7.88 23.88 3.71
CA ALA A 154 8.73 24.94 4.23
C ALA A 154 10.20 24.47 4.31
N ASN A 155 11.10 25.35 3.89
CA ASN A 155 12.54 25.14 3.96
C ASN A 155 13.09 25.71 5.27
N TYR A 156 13.85 24.91 6.01
CA TYR A 156 14.42 25.34 7.29
C TYR A 156 15.93 25.38 7.21
N THR A 157 16.50 26.53 7.52
CA THR A 157 17.94 26.73 7.62
C THR A 157 18.30 26.98 9.08
N LEU A 158 19.09 26.10 9.68
CA LEU A 158 19.57 26.28 11.06
C LEU A 158 20.48 27.52 11.13
N ILE A 159 20.16 28.46 12.01
CA ILE A 159 20.96 29.64 12.27
C ILE A 159 22.02 29.25 13.30
N THR A 160 23.27 29.12 12.84
CA THR A 160 24.40 28.76 13.70
C THR A 160 25.21 29.99 14.08
N SER A 161 25.79 29.96 15.28
CA SER A 161 26.52 31.09 15.88
C SER A 161 27.93 31.34 15.30
N SER A 162 28.32 30.58 14.29
CA SER A 162 29.60 30.64 13.60
C SER A 162 29.36 30.22 12.16
N LYS A 163 29.82 30.99 11.15
CA LYS A 163 29.92 30.46 9.78
C LYS A 163 30.81 29.22 9.86
N PRO A 164 30.29 27.98 9.70
CA PRO A 164 31.16 26.83 9.63
C PRO A 164 31.99 27.01 8.34
N ASN A 165 33.27 26.63 8.36
CA ASN A 165 34.08 26.50 7.13
C ASN A 165 33.59 25.34 6.24
N PHE A 166 32.28 25.08 6.20
CA PHE A 166 31.64 24.16 5.28
C PHE A 166 31.20 24.97 4.05
N THR A 167 31.73 24.60 2.90
CA THR A 167 31.34 25.14 1.59
C THR A 167 29.96 24.67 1.12
N GLY A 168 29.22 23.91 1.95
CA GLY A 168 27.81 23.58 1.73
C GLY A 168 26.95 24.03 2.92
N LYS A 169 25.91 24.83 2.66
CA LYS A 169 24.88 25.12 3.67
C LYS A 169 24.08 23.83 3.91
N PRO A 170 24.03 23.27 5.13
CA PRO A 170 23.16 22.13 5.39
C PRO A 170 21.71 22.58 5.19
N THR A 171 21.08 22.12 4.11
CA THR A 171 19.66 22.30 3.85
C THR A 171 18.91 21.08 4.35
N ALA A 172 17.90 21.30 5.18
CA ALA A 172 16.95 20.27 5.57
C ALA A 172 15.62 20.55 4.89
N THR A 173 15.13 19.58 4.13
CA THR A 173 13.77 19.62 3.59
C THR A 173 12.86 19.07 4.67
N CYS A 174 11.95 19.91 5.17
CA CYS A 174 11.06 19.51 6.25
C CYS A 174 9.60 19.51 5.79
N TRP A 175 8.86 18.55 6.31
CA TRP A 175 7.42 18.42 6.13
C TRP A 175 6.79 18.93 7.42
N SER A 176 5.98 19.97 7.35
CA SER A 176 5.25 20.53 8.49
C SER A 176 3.75 20.25 8.33
N ILE A 177 3.09 19.85 9.42
CA ILE A 177 1.62 19.81 9.48
C ILE A 177 1.18 21.14 10.07
N GLU A 178 0.37 21.93 9.39
CA GLU A 178 -0.13 23.22 9.89
C GLU A 178 -1.60 23.16 10.29
N VAL A 179 -1.95 23.80 11.40
CA VAL A 179 -3.31 23.84 11.95
C VAL A 179 -3.69 25.28 12.26
N TRP A 180 -4.87 25.70 11.84
CA TRP A 180 -5.43 27.00 12.20
C TRP A 180 -5.89 27.01 13.66
N VAL A 181 -5.41 27.98 14.43
CA VAL A 181 -5.82 28.18 15.82
C VAL A 181 -6.40 29.58 15.98
N ASP A 182 -7.56 29.64 16.61
CA ASP A 182 -8.19 30.91 16.99
C ASP A 182 -7.36 31.54 18.13
N ILE A 183 -6.73 32.69 17.87
CA ILE A 183 -6.03 33.45 18.90
C ILE A 183 -7.07 34.33 19.57
N THR A 184 -7.52 33.91 20.76
CA THR A 184 -8.30 34.80 21.62
C THR A 184 -7.36 35.89 22.15
N PRO A 185 -7.61 37.18 21.88
CA PRO A 185 -6.83 38.25 22.48
C PRO A 185 -6.92 38.14 23.99
N ASP A 186 -5.77 38.01 24.66
CA ASP A 186 -5.72 38.09 26.12
C ASP A 186 -6.15 39.50 26.55
N GLN A 187 -6.91 39.60 27.64
CA GLN A 187 -7.50 40.86 28.12
C GLN A 187 -6.45 41.75 28.82
N GLY A 188 -5.40 42.13 28.10
CA GLY A 188 -4.37 43.07 28.57
C GLY A 188 -4.83 44.53 28.45
N GLU A 189 -4.35 45.40 29.35
CA GLU A 189 -4.79 46.79 29.58
C GLU A 189 -4.58 47.80 28.42
N ASN A 190 -4.23 47.37 27.19
CA ASN A 190 -3.94 48.28 26.07
C ASN A 190 -4.56 47.88 24.70
N VAL A 191 -5.70 47.19 24.65
CA VAL A 191 -6.42 46.91 23.37
C VAL A 191 -7.43 48.01 23.01
N GLY A 192 -6.93 49.23 22.82
CA GLY A 192 -7.73 50.39 22.47
C GLY A 192 -7.73 50.74 20.98
N PHE A 193 -8.00 49.81 20.05
CA PHE A 193 -8.41 50.21 18.67
C PHE A 193 -8.98 49.10 17.75
N TYR A 194 -8.83 47.80 18.05
CA TYR A 194 -9.24 46.72 17.13
C TYR A 194 -10.55 46.05 17.57
N GLN A 195 -11.69 46.72 17.38
CA GLN A 195 -13.02 46.17 17.72
C GLN A 195 -13.86 45.70 16.50
N SER A 196 -13.30 45.62 15.30
CA SER A 196 -14.09 45.22 14.10
C SER A 196 -13.79 43.84 13.52
N ASN A 197 -12.91 43.02 14.10
CA ASN A 197 -12.75 41.63 13.69
C ASN A 197 -12.44 40.70 14.89
N PRO A 198 -13.43 39.98 15.46
CA PRO A 198 -13.26 39.17 16.67
C PRO A 198 -12.52 37.84 16.47
N TYR A 199 -11.99 37.58 15.27
CA TYR A 199 -11.24 36.37 14.95
C TYR A 199 -9.88 36.74 14.34
N SER A 200 -8.89 37.04 15.17
CA SER A 200 -7.49 36.91 14.76
C SER A 200 -7.11 35.43 14.93
N GLY A 201 -7.26 34.62 13.90
CA GLY A 201 -6.69 33.28 13.88
C GLY A 201 -5.30 33.29 13.26
N GLY A 202 -4.54 32.23 13.49
CA GLY A 202 -3.20 32.05 12.94
C GLY A 202 -2.91 30.60 12.63
N TYR A 203 -2.16 30.34 11.56
CA TYR A 203 -1.64 29.00 11.29
C TYR A 203 -0.47 28.69 12.22
N ILE A 204 -0.52 27.49 12.79
CA ILE A 204 0.46 26.95 13.72
C ILE A 204 0.93 25.60 13.13
N SER A 205 2.22 25.45 12.83
CA SER A 205 2.77 24.11 12.55
C SER A 205 2.65 23.21 13.80
N ILE A 206 2.28 21.95 13.72
CA ILE A 206 2.09 21.08 14.91
C ILE A 206 2.93 19.81 14.87
N ALA A 207 3.53 19.49 13.72
CA ALA A 207 4.44 18.37 13.57
C ALA A 207 5.44 18.68 12.47
N LYS A 208 6.68 18.17 12.61
CA LYS A 208 7.76 18.39 11.65
C LYS A 208 8.54 17.10 11.42
N VAL A 209 8.79 16.74 10.16
CA VAL A 209 9.72 15.67 9.77
C VAL A 209 10.76 16.26 8.83
N CYS A 210 12.01 16.32 9.26
CA CYS A 210 13.11 16.82 8.43
C CYS A 210 13.97 15.66 7.93
N SER A 211 14.25 15.61 6.62
CA SER A 211 15.38 14.85 6.11
C SER A 211 16.56 15.79 5.87
N GLN A 212 17.75 15.38 6.32
CA GLN A 212 18.97 16.05 5.88
C GLN A 212 19.28 15.55 4.47
N THR A 213 19.35 16.46 3.51
CA THR A 213 19.89 16.14 2.19
C THR A 213 21.35 16.52 2.20
N SER A 214 22.25 15.53 2.29
CA SER A 214 23.65 15.77 1.95
C SER A 214 23.72 15.92 0.44
N THR A 215 23.95 17.14 -0.05
CA THR A 215 24.42 17.32 -1.43
C THR A 215 25.82 16.71 -1.52
N GLU A 216 25.93 15.57 -2.21
CA GLU A 216 27.23 15.09 -2.69
C GLU A 216 27.81 16.16 -3.61
N ILE A 217 28.95 16.73 -3.22
CA ILE A 217 29.65 17.73 -4.02
C ILE A 217 30.52 16.97 -5.01
N GLU A 218 30.12 16.98 -6.29
CA GLU A 218 31.08 16.82 -7.38
C GLU A 218 32.04 18.00 -7.33
N THR A 219 33.32 17.71 -7.07
CA THR A 219 34.38 18.71 -7.04
C THR A 219 34.70 19.18 -8.45
N GLY A 220 33.93 20.16 -8.94
CA GLY A 220 34.29 20.98 -10.09
C GLY A 220 35.06 22.21 -9.62
N THR A 221 36.38 22.21 -9.80
CA THR A 221 37.20 23.43 -9.72
C THR A 221 36.92 24.29 -10.94
N ASP A 222 36.58 25.57 -10.76
CA ASP A 222 37.23 26.66 -11.51
C ASP A 222 36.89 28.06 -10.98
N LEU A 223 37.80 28.96 -11.34
CA LEU A 223 38.18 30.25 -10.78
C LEU A 223 37.40 31.46 -11.35
N ASP A 224 37.75 32.62 -10.78
CA ASP A 224 37.47 34.01 -11.20
C ASP A 224 36.08 34.57 -10.88
N GLY A 225 35.90 35.73 -10.26
CA GLY A 225 36.76 36.92 -10.20
C GLY A 225 35.94 38.10 -10.74
N GLY A 226 35.40 38.97 -9.87
CA GLY A 226 34.57 40.08 -10.34
C GLY A 226 34.09 41.03 -9.24
N ASN A 227 34.83 42.14 -9.10
CA ASN A 227 34.59 43.28 -8.22
C ASN A 227 33.75 44.35 -8.96
N SER A 228 32.68 44.87 -8.35
CA SER A 228 32.06 46.21 -8.53
C SER A 228 30.68 46.20 -7.85
N GLY A 229 30.11 47.25 -7.27
CA GLY A 229 30.42 48.65 -7.10
C GLY A 229 29.23 49.26 -6.35
N TRP A 230 29.46 50.05 -5.32
CA TRP A 230 28.42 50.64 -4.48
C TRP A 230 27.73 51.80 -5.19
N GLY A 231 26.42 51.68 -5.41
CA GLY A 231 25.55 52.76 -5.89
C GLY A 231 24.54 53.14 -4.81
N THR A 232 24.71 54.31 -4.20
CA THR A 232 23.76 54.92 -3.27
C THR A 232 22.60 55.54 -4.05
N GLY A 233 21.43 54.89 -4.03
CA GLY A 233 20.17 55.42 -4.53
C GLY A 233 19.27 55.86 -3.38
N THR A 234 19.03 57.16 -3.28
CA THR A 234 18.07 57.78 -2.34
C THR A 234 16.66 57.65 -2.92
N PHE A 235 15.73 56.99 -2.22
CA PHE A 235 14.30 57.03 -2.56
C PHE A 235 13.46 57.39 -1.33
N SER A 236 12.74 58.51 -1.45
CA SER A 236 11.61 58.86 -0.60
C SER A 236 10.35 58.25 -1.21
N GLY A 237 9.73 57.31 -0.51
CA GLY A 237 8.46 56.72 -0.86
C GLY A 237 7.69 56.43 0.41
N ASN A 238 6.81 57.36 0.79
CA ASN A 238 5.95 57.26 1.95
C ASN A 238 4.74 56.41 1.58
N GLN A 239 4.77 55.11 1.88
CA GLN A 239 3.57 54.28 1.99
C GLN A 239 3.61 53.54 3.32
N GLY A 240 2.57 53.76 4.14
CA GLY A 240 2.44 53.13 5.44
C GLY A 240 2.22 51.61 5.32
N PRO A 241 2.54 50.83 6.36
CA PRO A 241 2.47 49.38 6.28
C PRO A 241 1.01 48.95 6.17
N VAL A 242 0.69 48.21 5.11
CA VAL A 242 -0.55 47.45 5.00
C VAL A 242 -0.43 46.26 5.95
N SER A 243 -1.40 46.12 6.86
CA SER A 243 -1.50 45.04 7.83
C SER A 243 -1.57 43.67 7.13
N GLY A 244 -0.46 42.93 7.12
CA GLY A 244 -0.32 41.61 6.52
C GLY A 244 -0.79 40.44 7.39
N SER A 245 -1.28 39.38 6.76
CA SER A 245 -1.66 38.12 7.38
C SER A 245 -0.40 37.29 7.70
N SER A 246 -0.03 37.17 8.97
CA SER A 246 1.19 36.45 9.38
C SER A 246 0.97 34.93 9.51
N ILE A 247 1.95 34.12 9.12
CA ILE A 247 2.04 32.67 9.44
C ILE A 247 2.91 32.49 10.66
N TYR A 248 2.52 31.60 11.58
CA TYR A 248 3.27 31.36 12.80
C TYR A 248 3.92 29.97 12.79
N THR A 249 5.25 29.93 12.75
CA THR A 249 6.00 28.68 12.78
C THR A 249 6.25 28.22 14.23
N THR A 250 6.28 26.91 14.47
CA THR A 250 6.36 26.27 15.80
C THR A 250 7.60 25.40 15.96
N PRO A 251 7.85 24.76 17.13
CA PRO A 251 9.13 24.18 17.40
C PRO A 251 9.49 23.04 16.45
N VAL A 252 10.72 23.06 15.94
CA VAL A 252 11.43 21.94 15.35
C VAL A 252 11.64 20.83 16.39
N VAL A 253 10.79 19.82 16.36
CA VAL A 253 11.12 18.54 17.00
C VAL A 253 11.90 17.72 15.98
N THR A 254 13.22 17.63 16.14
CA THR A 254 14.05 16.76 15.30
C THR A 254 13.57 15.32 15.50
N PRO A 255 13.08 14.58 14.47
CA PRO A 255 12.67 13.21 14.65
C PRO A 255 13.93 12.34 14.69
N GLY A 256 14.53 12.23 15.86
CA GLY A 256 15.14 10.97 16.22
C GLY A 256 14.02 9.93 16.32
N THR A 257 14.33 8.68 16.00
CA THR A 257 13.50 7.47 16.23
C THR A 257 12.82 7.40 17.61
N LYS A 258 13.20 8.27 18.56
CA LYS A 258 12.56 8.50 19.86
C LYS A 258 11.23 9.28 19.82
N PHE A 259 10.98 10.19 18.86
CA PHE A 259 9.71 10.93 18.78
C PHE A 259 8.58 10.07 18.20
N ILE A 260 8.89 9.24 17.21
CA ILE A 260 8.02 8.13 16.80
C ILE A 260 7.72 7.27 18.04
N LYS A 261 8.73 6.89 18.83
CA LYS A 261 8.56 6.21 20.13
C LYS A 261 7.88 7.04 21.25
N SER A 262 7.54 8.32 21.10
CA SER A 262 6.90 9.11 22.17
C SER A 262 5.44 9.47 21.86
N ILE A 263 5.08 9.57 20.57
CA ILE A 263 3.69 9.72 20.12
C ILE A 263 3.03 8.35 19.87
N TYR A 264 3.76 7.36 19.31
CA TYR A 264 3.19 6.03 19.08
C TYR A 264 2.66 5.35 20.36
N PRO A 265 3.37 5.36 21.52
CA PRO A 265 2.88 4.71 22.73
C PRO A 265 1.63 5.37 23.33
N LYS A 266 1.40 6.66 23.02
CA LYS A 266 0.22 7.39 23.49
C LYS A 266 -1.02 7.10 22.65
N ILE A 267 -0.84 6.73 21.37
CA ILE A 267 -1.93 6.36 20.45
C ILE A 267 -2.17 4.84 20.45
N LEU A 268 -1.12 4.03 20.67
CA LEU A 268 -1.12 2.56 20.57
C LEU A 268 -0.28 1.97 21.72
N ARG A 269 -0.80 0.99 22.47
CA ARG A 269 -0.18 0.41 23.69
C ARG A 269 1.27 -0.11 23.48
N SER A 270 1.93 -0.45 24.59
CA SER A 270 3.26 -1.11 24.72
C SER A 270 3.56 -2.23 23.73
N ASP A 271 2.55 -2.85 23.14
CA ASP A 271 2.66 -4.01 22.26
C ASP A 271 3.31 -3.66 20.91
N PHE A 272 3.48 -2.37 20.62
CA PHE A 272 4.10 -1.84 19.40
C PHE A 272 5.64 -1.94 19.32
N PHE A 273 6.31 -2.14 20.46
CA PHE A 273 7.78 -2.18 20.50
C PHE A 273 8.38 -3.41 19.79
N ASN A 274 7.55 -4.41 19.48
CA ASN A 274 7.99 -5.67 18.89
C ASN A 274 7.82 -5.74 17.36
N LEU A 275 7.31 -4.68 16.71
CA LEU A 275 7.27 -4.64 15.25
C LEU A 275 8.65 -4.27 14.69
N SER A 276 9.05 -4.87 13.58
CA SER A 276 10.18 -4.40 12.77
C SER A 276 9.97 -2.97 12.28
N GLU A 277 11.08 -2.28 12.05
CA GLU A 277 11.13 -0.91 11.51
C GLU A 277 10.32 -0.76 10.21
N LYS A 278 10.31 -1.80 9.35
CA LYS A 278 9.58 -1.74 8.08
C LYS A 278 8.07 -1.80 8.26
N ALA A 279 7.57 -2.56 9.23
CA ALA A 279 6.14 -2.58 9.54
C ALA A 279 5.67 -1.25 10.14
N HIS A 280 6.51 -0.58 10.93
CA HIS A 280 6.26 0.80 11.37
C HIS A 280 6.18 1.74 10.17
N GLU A 281 7.16 1.68 9.27
CA GLU A 281 7.21 2.51 8.06
C GLU A 281 5.96 2.31 7.19
N LEU A 282 5.57 1.06 6.92
CA LEU A 282 4.39 0.73 6.12
C LEU A 282 3.10 1.25 6.76
N SER A 283 2.93 1.07 8.06
CA SER A 283 1.75 1.57 8.80
C SER A 283 1.70 3.10 8.79
N PHE A 284 2.86 3.75 8.96
CA PHE A 284 2.97 5.20 8.92
C PHE A 284 2.66 5.76 7.53
N ASN A 285 3.23 5.17 6.48
CA ASN A 285 2.98 5.57 5.09
C ASN A 285 1.50 5.45 4.72
N TYR A 286 0.83 4.38 5.18
CA TYR A 286 -0.61 4.22 5.04
C TYR A 286 -1.37 5.36 5.75
N LEU A 287 -1.08 5.61 7.03
CA LEU A 287 -1.75 6.69 7.77
C LEU A 287 -1.50 8.06 7.11
N ASN A 288 -0.29 8.32 6.64
CA ASN A 288 0.06 9.55 5.95
C ASN A 288 -0.69 9.72 4.63
N LEU A 289 -0.81 8.67 3.81
CA LEU A 289 -1.61 8.67 2.58
C LEU A 289 -3.08 9.02 2.86
N HIS A 290 -3.57 8.63 4.03
CA HIS A 290 -4.93 8.87 4.48
C HIS A 290 -5.05 10.09 5.44
N ASN A 291 -4.08 11.02 5.41
CA ASN A 291 -4.07 12.24 6.23
C ASN A 291 -4.32 12.00 7.73
N PHE A 292 -3.93 10.83 8.23
CA PHE A 292 -4.18 10.38 9.58
C PHE A 292 -5.66 10.48 9.98
N ASP A 293 -6.59 10.21 9.06
CA ASP A 293 -8.01 10.28 9.41
C ASP A 293 -8.37 9.23 10.50
N ALA A 294 -9.43 9.52 11.26
CA ALA A 294 -9.82 8.69 12.40
C ALA A 294 -10.18 7.24 12.01
N ILE A 295 -10.69 7.01 10.80
CA ILE A 295 -11.05 5.69 10.28
C ILE A 295 -9.77 4.90 10.02
N SER A 296 -8.80 5.49 9.33
CA SER A 296 -7.51 4.86 9.04
C SER A 296 -6.71 4.56 10.31
N GLN A 297 -6.72 5.48 11.28
CA GLN A 297 -6.15 5.23 12.62
C GLN A 297 -6.84 4.06 13.33
N SER A 298 -8.18 4.00 13.27
CA SER A 298 -8.97 2.91 13.87
C SER A 298 -8.68 1.56 13.23
N LYS A 299 -8.52 1.52 11.89
CA LYS A 299 -8.14 0.32 11.13
C LYS A 299 -6.76 -0.22 11.54
N VAL A 300 -5.73 0.63 11.52
CA VAL A 300 -4.37 0.26 11.93
C VAL A 300 -4.37 -0.23 13.37
N ARG A 301 -5.01 0.53 14.29
CA ARG A 301 -5.14 0.13 15.69
C ARG A 301 -5.87 -1.21 15.84
N GLY A 302 -7.00 -1.35 15.16
CA GLY A 302 -7.83 -2.55 15.20
C GLY A 302 -7.09 -3.79 14.73
N ALA A 303 -6.36 -3.69 13.61
CA ALA A 303 -5.50 -4.76 13.12
C ALA A 303 -4.46 -5.16 14.16
N LEU A 304 -3.76 -4.19 14.73
CA LEU A 304 -2.66 -4.44 15.67
C LEU A 304 -3.12 -5.00 17.01
N THR A 305 -4.32 -4.63 17.47
CA THR A 305 -4.92 -5.27 18.65
C THR A 305 -5.41 -6.68 18.40
N LYS A 306 -5.75 -7.02 17.14
CA LYS A 306 -6.26 -8.34 16.77
C LYS A 306 -5.16 -9.29 16.34
N LEU A 307 -4.04 -8.78 15.83
CA LEU A 307 -2.87 -9.57 15.53
C LEU A 307 -2.20 -10.03 16.83
N ASN A 308 -1.72 -11.27 16.85
CA ASN A 308 -0.88 -11.73 17.95
C ASN A 308 0.54 -11.16 17.82
N VAL A 309 0.69 -9.85 18.05
CA VAL A 309 1.93 -9.08 17.84
C VAL A 309 3.11 -9.62 18.65
N PHE A 310 2.86 -10.32 19.76
CA PHE A 310 3.92 -10.93 20.56
C PHE A 310 4.63 -12.07 19.82
N ASN A 311 3.90 -12.88 19.05
CA ASN A 311 4.49 -13.99 18.29
C ASN A 311 5.11 -13.52 16.97
N LEU A 312 4.74 -12.32 16.51
CA LEU A 312 5.20 -11.75 15.26
C LEU A 312 6.72 -11.48 15.25
N SER A 313 7.30 -11.13 16.40
CA SER A 313 8.76 -10.95 16.55
C SER A 313 9.57 -12.24 16.49
N GLU A 314 8.91 -13.40 16.56
CA GLU A 314 9.55 -14.71 16.41
C GLU A 314 9.62 -15.17 14.94
N LEU A 315 8.92 -14.48 14.04
CA LEU A 315 8.93 -14.79 12.62
C LEU A 315 10.15 -14.17 11.92
N PRO A 316 10.61 -14.76 10.80
CA PRO A 316 11.59 -14.11 9.92
C PRO A 316 11.12 -12.72 9.49
N TYR A 317 12.08 -11.79 9.35
CA TYR A 317 11.82 -10.39 9.03
C TYR A 317 11.00 -10.21 7.74
N GLU A 318 11.23 -11.07 6.74
CA GLU A 318 10.56 -11.08 5.45
C GLU A 318 9.08 -11.43 5.60
N ILE A 319 8.75 -12.42 6.44
CA ILE A 319 7.38 -12.85 6.72
C ILE A 319 6.64 -11.74 7.45
N HIS A 320 7.26 -11.19 8.49
CA HIS A 320 6.70 -10.08 9.24
C HIS A 320 6.40 -8.87 8.34
N THR A 321 7.36 -8.47 7.50
CA THR A 321 7.20 -7.36 6.55
C THR A 321 6.11 -7.68 5.52
N GLY A 322 6.07 -8.91 5.00
CA GLY A 322 5.05 -9.37 4.07
C GLY A 322 3.64 -9.33 4.64
N ILE A 323 3.46 -9.70 5.92
CA ILE A 323 2.16 -9.59 6.61
C ILE A 323 1.70 -8.12 6.64
N PHE A 324 2.58 -7.18 6.99
CA PHE A 324 2.23 -5.77 7.06
C PHE A 324 1.96 -5.13 5.71
N ASP A 325 2.77 -5.47 4.71
CA ASP A 325 2.54 -5.04 3.33
C ASP A 325 1.17 -5.55 2.84
N ASN A 326 0.82 -6.80 3.15
CA ASN A 326 -0.49 -7.35 2.83
C ASN A 326 -1.63 -6.65 3.58
N LEU A 327 -1.47 -6.31 4.86
CA LEU A 327 -2.47 -5.56 5.61
C LEU A 327 -2.71 -4.17 5.00
N VAL A 328 -1.63 -3.43 4.71
CA VAL A 328 -1.72 -2.09 4.12
C VAL A 328 -2.38 -2.14 2.73
N LYS A 329 -1.95 -3.05 1.86
CA LYS A 329 -2.51 -3.20 0.50
C LYS A 329 -4.00 -3.58 0.50
N ASN A 330 -4.46 -4.23 1.57
CA ASN A 330 -5.84 -4.63 1.74
C ASN A 330 -6.57 -3.77 2.77
N ASP A 331 -6.10 -2.55 3.02
CA ASP A 331 -6.80 -1.54 3.83
C ASP A 331 -7.18 -2.07 5.23
N PHE A 332 -6.32 -2.93 5.78
CA PHE A 332 -6.50 -3.63 7.05
C PHE A 332 -7.87 -4.34 7.17
N SER A 333 -8.35 -4.91 6.05
CA SER A 333 -9.59 -5.67 6.01
C SER A 333 -9.59 -6.84 7.01
N PHE A 334 -10.77 -7.27 7.43
CA PHE A 334 -10.92 -8.42 8.33
C PHE A 334 -10.24 -9.69 7.78
N GLU A 335 -10.35 -9.92 6.46
CA GLU A 335 -9.71 -11.04 5.75
C GLU A 335 -8.18 -10.98 5.87
N SER A 336 -7.57 -9.81 5.66
CA SER A 336 -6.11 -9.63 5.77
C SER A 336 -5.59 -9.78 7.19
N ILE A 337 -6.34 -9.33 8.20
CA ILE A 337 -6.02 -9.53 9.62
C ILE A 337 -6.11 -11.01 10.00
N TYR A 338 -7.18 -11.68 9.58
CA TYR A 338 -7.37 -13.10 9.85
C TYR A 338 -6.24 -13.93 9.22
N PHE A 339 -5.90 -13.64 7.96
CA PHE A 339 -4.79 -14.27 7.28
C PHE A 339 -3.45 -13.99 7.97
N GLY A 340 -3.18 -12.75 8.41
CA GLY A 340 -1.98 -12.43 9.17
C GLY A 340 -1.85 -13.25 10.45
N ASN A 341 -2.93 -13.41 11.21
CA ASN A 341 -2.96 -14.29 12.40
C ASN A 341 -2.74 -15.76 12.06
N TYR A 342 -3.31 -16.22 10.95
CA TYR A 342 -3.07 -17.58 10.46
C TYR A 342 -1.58 -17.80 10.18
N ILE A 343 -0.92 -16.90 9.45
CA ILE A 343 0.53 -17.01 9.19
C ILE A 343 1.34 -16.96 10.50
N ILE A 344 0.98 -16.09 11.44
CA ILE A 344 1.62 -16.06 12.76
C ILE A 344 1.47 -17.39 13.50
N SER A 345 0.31 -18.05 13.37
CA SER A 345 0.06 -19.34 14.00
C SER A 345 0.86 -20.49 13.40
N LEU A 346 1.34 -20.37 12.16
CA LEU A 346 2.25 -21.34 11.53
C LEU A 346 3.67 -21.29 12.12
N GLY A 347 4.07 -20.17 12.73
CA GLY A 347 5.40 -20.01 13.30
C GLY A 347 6.52 -20.18 12.27
N TYR A 348 7.56 -20.94 12.64
CA TYR A 348 8.75 -21.16 11.79
C TYR A 348 8.48 -22.00 10.54
N ASP A 349 7.36 -22.72 10.45
CA ASP A 349 7.03 -23.50 9.24
C ASP A 349 6.59 -22.58 8.07
N ALA A 350 6.54 -21.26 8.30
CA ALA A 350 6.27 -20.23 7.30
C ALA A 350 7.53 -19.70 6.57
N VAL A 351 8.72 -20.26 6.83
CA VAL A 351 9.96 -19.81 6.17
C VAL A 351 9.80 -19.99 4.65
N ASN A 352 9.95 -18.88 3.90
CA ASN A 352 9.81 -18.78 2.43
C ASN A 352 8.41 -18.53 1.86
N LEU A 353 7.41 -18.19 2.67
CA LEU A 353 6.11 -17.84 2.12
C LEU A 353 6.11 -16.48 1.39
N ASP A 354 5.62 -16.50 0.15
CA ASP A 354 5.19 -15.33 -0.58
C ASP A 354 3.84 -14.88 -0.01
N ILE A 355 3.87 -13.92 0.93
CA ILE A 355 2.68 -13.49 1.65
C ILE A 355 1.59 -12.90 0.72
N PRO A 356 1.91 -12.03 -0.24
CA PRO A 356 0.91 -11.56 -1.21
C PRO A 356 0.29 -12.67 -2.05
N ALA A 357 1.10 -13.60 -2.57
CA ALA A 357 0.58 -14.72 -3.35
C ALA A 357 -0.26 -15.65 -2.48
N SER A 358 0.23 -15.98 -1.28
CA SER A 358 -0.49 -16.77 -0.29
C SER A 358 -1.83 -16.11 0.03
N PHE A 359 -1.89 -14.83 0.36
CA PHE A 359 -3.16 -14.16 0.68
C PHE A 359 -4.22 -14.31 -0.43
N LYS A 360 -3.81 -14.21 -1.69
CA LYS A 360 -4.70 -14.35 -2.85
C LYS A 360 -4.82 -15.78 -3.36
N SER A 361 -4.09 -16.70 -2.75
CA SER A 361 -4.06 -18.11 -3.11
C SER A 361 -4.81 -18.91 -2.06
N PRO A 362 -5.39 -20.04 -2.48
CA PRO A 362 -5.89 -21.05 -1.57
C PRO A 362 -4.85 -21.72 -0.66
N MET A 363 -3.57 -21.62 -1.01
CA MET A 363 -2.46 -22.32 -0.36
C MET A 363 -1.47 -21.31 0.21
N ASN A 364 -0.56 -21.75 1.07
CA ASN A 364 0.60 -20.96 1.45
C ASN A 364 1.66 -21.20 0.39
N ILE A 365 1.93 -20.16 -0.38
CA ILE A 365 2.71 -20.24 -1.60
C ILE A 365 4.15 -19.91 -1.29
N ASP A 366 5.05 -20.82 -1.62
CA ASP A 366 6.49 -20.56 -1.70
C ASP A 366 6.89 -20.49 -3.19
N ARG A 367 7.25 -19.28 -3.63
CA ARG A 367 7.83 -19.01 -4.96
C ARG A 367 9.28 -18.57 -4.88
N THR A 368 9.98 -18.80 -3.77
CA THR A 368 11.35 -18.31 -3.57
C THR A 368 12.35 -18.87 -4.58
N ALA A 369 12.06 -20.04 -5.17
CA ALA A 369 12.84 -20.62 -6.27
C ALA A 369 12.60 -19.95 -7.64
N ILE A 370 11.60 -19.08 -7.77
CA ILE A 370 11.18 -18.46 -9.04
C ILE A 370 11.42 -16.95 -8.97
N THR A 371 12.41 -16.48 -9.72
CA THR A 371 12.81 -15.07 -9.74
C THR A 371 12.30 -14.38 -11.01
N ASN A 372 11.96 -13.09 -10.95
CA ASN A 372 11.68 -12.29 -12.14
C ASN A 372 12.94 -11.91 -12.95
N ALA A 373 14.13 -12.38 -12.56
CA ALA A 373 15.36 -12.11 -13.30
C ALA A 373 15.54 -12.99 -14.54
N THR A 374 14.71 -14.02 -14.71
CA THR A 374 14.68 -14.87 -15.91
C THR A 374 13.36 -14.72 -16.65
N THR A 375 13.37 -14.91 -17.97
CA THR A 375 12.17 -14.79 -18.81
C THR A 375 11.07 -15.78 -18.38
N GLU A 376 11.44 -17.03 -18.10
CA GLU A 376 10.52 -18.05 -17.63
C GLU A 376 9.93 -17.71 -16.24
N GLY A 377 10.73 -17.14 -15.34
CA GLY A 377 10.27 -16.78 -14.00
C GLY A 377 9.33 -15.58 -14.01
N GLU A 378 9.64 -14.55 -14.80
CA GLU A 378 8.75 -13.40 -15.03
C GLU A 378 7.41 -13.85 -15.65
N LYS A 379 7.46 -14.72 -16.67
CA LYS A 379 6.26 -15.26 -17.30
C LYS A 379 5.41 -16.08 -16.32
N PHE A 380 6.04 -16.99 -15.57
CA PHE A 380 5.34 -17.77 -14.54
C PHE A 380 4.66 -16.86 -13.50
N ASN A 381 5.40 -15.91 -12.93
CA ASN A 381 4.87 -15.02 -11.89
C ASN A 381 3.72 -14.15 -12.41
N THR A 382 3.85 -13.64 -13.64
CA THR A 382 2.78 -12.88 -14.30
C THR A 382 1.50 -13.70 -14.47
N ILE A 383 1.62 -14.93 -14.98
CA ILE A 383 0.46 -15.82 -15.19
C ILE A 383 -0.16 -16.24 -13.85
N TYR A 384 0.66 -16.57 -12.85
CA TYR A 384 0.18 -16.89 -11.52
C TYR A 384 -0.58 -15.70 -10.91
N ASP A 385 -0.04 -14.50 -11.02
CA ASP A 385 -0.70 -13.29 -10.53
C ASP A 385 -2.03 -13.04 -11.26
N TYR A 386 -2.14 -13.38 -12.55
CA TYR A 386 -3.43 -13.37 -13.26
C TYR A 386 -4.41 -14.42 -12.74
N LEU A 387 -3.98 -15.66 -12.49
CA LEU A 387 -4.82 -16.69 -11.87
C LEU A 387 -5.37 -16.22 -10.52
N THR A 388 -4.57 -15.56 -9.68
CA THR A 388 -5.04 -15.04 -8.39
C THR A 388 -6.11 -13.94 -8.48
N LYS A 389 -6.37 -13.39 -9.68
CA LYS A 389 -7.49 -12.46 -9.93
C LYS A 389 -8.80 -13.18 -10.24
N SER A 390 -8.78 -14.48 -10.57
CA SER A 390 -10.00 -15.28 -10.72
C SER A 390 -10.65 -15.51 -9.36
N LEU A 391 -11.94 -15.19 -9.27
CA LEU A 391 -12.76 -15.48 -8.10
C LEU A 391 -12.94 -16.99 -7.94
N GLU A 392 -13.14 -17.73 -9.04
CA GLU A 392 -13.29 -19.18 -9.01
C GLU A 392 -12.00 -19.88 -8.55
N PHE A 393 -10.84 -19.44 -9.03
CA PHE A 393 -9.55 -19.98 -8.56
C PHE A 393 -9.35 -19.76 -7.06
N ARG A 394 -9.72 -18.58 -6.55
CA ARG A 394 -9.71 -18.29 -5.11
C ARG A 394 -10.72 -19.17 -4.36
N LYS A 395 -11.91 -19.37 -4.90
CA LYS A 395 -13.01 -20.15 -4.29
C LYS A 395 -12.79 -21.65 -4.26
N LEU A 396 -12.08 -22.19 -5.25
CA LEU A 396 -11.81 -23.63 -5.42
C LEU A 396 -11.38 -24.32 -4.11
N PHE A 397 -10.90 -23.55 -3.14
CA PHE A 397 -10.49 -24.05 -1.84
C PHE A 397 -11.24 -23.39 -0.67
N LEU A 398 -11.67 -22.12 -0.78
CA LEU A 398 -12.48 -21.48 0.27
C LEU A 398 -13.78 -22.24 0.57
N ASP A 399 -14.47 -22.72 -0.47
CA ASP A 399 -15.73 -23.46 -0.31
C ASP A 399 -15.53 -24.85 0.32
N ILE A 400 -14.28 -25.29 0.43
CA ILE A 400 -13.90 -26.65 0.79
C ILE A 400 -13.21 -26.71 2.18
N PHE A 401 -12.55 -25.62 2.58
CA PHE A 401 -11.89 -25.45 3.86
C PHE A 401 -12.72 -24.55 4.78
N ASN A 402 -14.00 -24.88 4.95
CA ASN A 402 -14.82 -24.38 6.08
C ASN A 402 -14.08 -24.51 7.42
N ASN A 403 -13.07 -25.39 7.49
CA ASN A 403 -12.06 -25.47 8.53
C ASN A 403 -10.71 -25.01 7.95
N SER A 404 -10.16 -23.95 8.54
CA SER A 404 -9.10 -23.02 8.13
C SER A 404 -7.70 -23.57 7.79
N ASP A 405 -7.54 -24.85 7.48
CA ASP A 405 -6.21 -25.44 7.31
C ASP A 405 -5.71 -25.20 5.88
N ARG A 406 -4.81 -24.22 5.70
CA ARG A 406 -4.08 -23.99 4.44
C ARG A 406 -2.77 -24.78 4.47
N PHE A 407 -2.26 -25.12 3.29
CA PHE A 407 -1.10 -26.00 3.14
C PHE A 407 0.03 -25.31 2.39
N ASN A 408 1.26 -25.65 2.73
CA ASN A 408 2.45 -25.10 2.09
C ASN A 408 2.67 -25.80 0.74
N VAL A 409 2.71 -25.02 -0.34
CA VAL A 409 2.98 -25.45 -1.70
C VAL A 409 4.13 -24.63 -2.25
N LYS A 410 5.21 -25.32 -2.63
CA LYS A 410 6.38 -24.74 -3.27
C LYS A 410 6.28 -24.89 -4.79
N PHE A 411 6.57 -23.82 -5.50
CA PHE A 411 6.74 -23.85 -6.96
C PHE A 411 8.22 -23.83 -7.33
N GLU A 412 8.59 -24.66 -8.31
CA GLU A 412 9.93 -24.71 -8.90
C GLU A 412 9.80 -24.71 -10.43
N ILE A 413 10.74 -24.04 -11.11
CA ILE A 413 10.90 -24.16 -12.56
C ILE A 413 12.15 -25.01 -12.80
N ASN A 414 11.98 -26.12 -13.52
CA ASN A 414 13.07 -27.03 -13.87
C ASN A 414 13.29 -27.00 -15.38
N ASP A 415 14.53 -27.20 -15.83
CA ASP A 415 14.85 -27.22 -17.27
C ASP A 415 13.95 -28.21 -18.04
N HIS A 416 13.73 -29.38 -17.46
CA HIS A 416 12.81 -30.42 -17.92
C HIS A 416 12.10 -31.06 -16.72
N VAL A 417 10.87 -31.53 -16.92
CA VAL A 417 10.09 -32.25 -15.90
C VAL A 417 9.60 -33.56 -16.50
N TYR A 418 9.75 -34.66 -15.77
CA TYR A 418 9.42 -36.00 -16.25
C TYR A 418 8.40 -36.69 -15.34
N GLU A 419 7.60 -37.60 -15.90
CA GLU A 419 6.65 -38.40 -15.12
C GLU A 419 7.33 -39.08 -13.93
N ASN A 420 6.71 -39.01 -12.75
CA ASN A 420 7.24 -39.55 -11.50
C ASN A 420 8.64 -39.01 -11.11
N ASN A 421 9.07 -37.88 -11.67
CA ASN A 421 10.42 -37.33 -11.52
C ASN A 421 11.54 -38.28 -12.03
N ASP A 422 11.26 -39.13 -13.02
CA ASP A 422 12.23 -40.08 -13.60
C ASP A 422 12.62 -39.65 -15.04
N PRO A 423 13.86 -39.20 -15.28
CA PRO A 423 14.33 -38.78 -16.62
C PRO A 423 14.28 -39.86 -17.70
N SER A 424 14.08 -41.14 -17.35
CA SER A 424 13.87 -42.21 -18.33
C SER A 424 12.43 -42.28 -18.84
N LYS A 425 11.51 -41.53 -18.22
CA LYS A 425 10.09 -41.45 -18.58
C LYS A 425 9.83 -40.28 -19.52
N LYS A 426 8.59 -40.18 -19.95
CA LYS A 426 8.11 -39.11 -20.83
C LYS A 426 8.24 -37.75 -20.12
N GLU A 427 8.70 -36.76 -20.87
CA GLU A 427 8.69 -35.37 -20.41
C GLU A 427 7.24 -34.85 -20.35
N VAL A 428 6.91 -34.16 -19.27
CA VAL A 428 5.59 -33.59 -19.01
C VAL A 428 5.70 -32.10 -18.71
N HIS A 429 4.56 -31.41 -18.81
CA HIS A 429 4.51 -29.97 -18.60
C HIS A 429 4.80 -29.57 -17.15
N ALA A 430 4.29 -30.34 -16.20
CA ALA A 430 4.49 -30.13 -14.78
C ALA A 430 4.22 -31.42 -13.99
N THR A 431 4.62 -31.44 -12.73
CA THR A 431 4.29 -32.51 -11.77
C THR A 431 4.06 -31.93 -10.40
N THR A 432 3.07 -32.48 -9.68
CA THR A 432 2.87 -32.26 -8.26
C THR A 432 3.33 -33.47 -7.46
N SER A 433 4.10 -33.24 -6.39
CA SER A 433 4.56 -34.30 -5.50
C SER A 433 4.47 -33.86 -4.04
N GLN A 434 4.32 -34.83 -3.14
CA GLN A 434 4.35 -34.60 -1.70
C GLN A 434 5.58 -35.27 -1.11
N ASP A 435 6.36 -34.53 -0.32
CA ASP A 435 7.43 -35.12 0.45
C ASP A 435 6.83 -36.05 1.54
N PRO A 436 7.23 -37.32 1.61
CA PRO A 436 6.58 -38.30 2.48
C PRO A 436 6.77 -38.01 3.97
N ILE A 437 7.80 -37.25 4.35
CA ILE A 437 8.20 -36.97 5.74
C ILE A 437 7.60 -35.64 6.20
N THR A 438 7.91 -34.56 5.48
CA THR A 438 7.51 -33.19 5.82
C THR A 438 6.09 -32.87 5.38
N LYS A 439 5.51 -33.70 4.49
CA LYS A 439 4.22 -33.46 3.82
C LYS A 439 4.17 -32.18 2.98
N ALA A 440 5.31 -31.53 2.76
CA ALA A 440 5.44 -30.37 1.89
C ALA A 440 5.10 -30.75 0.45
N LEU A 441 4.28 -29.93 -0.20
CA LEU A 441 3.90 -30.13 -1.59
C LEU A 441 4.82 -29.31 -2.49
N THR A 442 5.33 -29.93 -3.55
CA THR A 442 6.15 -29.27 -4.57
C THR A 442 5.52 -29.46 -5.94
N ILE A 443 5.27 -28.34 -6.62
CA ILE A 443 4.86 -28.28 -8.02
C ILE A 443 6.08 -27.87 -8.84
N LYS A 444 6.53 -28.77 -9.71
CA LYS A 444 7.62 -28.51 -10.66
C LYS A 444 7.02 -28.22 -12.02
N VAL A 445 7.40 -27.10 -12.63
CA VAL A 445 6.95 -26.67 -13.96
C VAL A 445 8.13 -26.75 -14.92
N SER A 446 7.92 -27.36 -16.09
CA SER A 446 8.96 -27.44 -17.12
C SER A 446 9.21 -26.05 -17.71
N LYS A 447 10.48 -25.63 -17.74
CA LYS A 447 10.91 -24.41 -18.42
C LYS A 447 10.52 -24.43 -19.89
N GLN A 448 10.49 -25.62 -20.51
CA GLN A 448 10.16 -25.78 -21.92
C GLN A 448 8.78 -25.25 -22.30
N ILE A 449 7.80 -25.26 -21.37
CA ILE A 449 6.45 -24.73 -21.65
C ILE A 449 6.37 -23.19 -21.52
N LEU A 450 7.31 -22.60 -20.80
CA LEU A 450 7.34 -21.16 -20.52
C LEU A 450 8.10 -20.37 -21.60
N ILE A 451 9.10 -20.97 -22.24
CA ILE A 451 9.91 -20.29 -23.26
C ILE A 451 9.43 -20.61 -24.69
N SER A 452 9.49 -19.61 -25.57
CA SER A 452 9.12 -19.76 -26.98
C SER A 452 10.15 -20.57 -27.77
N GLY A 453 9.70 -21.27 -28.81
CA GLY A 453 10.58 -21.94 -29.79
C GLY A 453 11.03 -23.36 -29.39
N THR A 454 10.53 -23.89 -28.28
CA THR A 454 10.70 -25.29 -27.90
C THR A 454 9.57 -26.13 -28.50
N THR A 455 9.73 -27.45 -28.46
CA THR A 455 8.68 -28.40 -28.88
C THR A 455 7.51 -28.48 -27.90
N MET A 456 7.63 -27.90 -26.70
CA MET A 456 6.60 -27.92 -25.65
C MET A 456 6.08 -26.53 -25.30
N SER A 457 6.52 -25.48 -26.01
CA SER A 457 6.13 -24.09 -25.75
C SER A 457 4.62 -23.97 -25.65
N GLN A 458 4.13 -23.25 -24.65
CA GLN A 458 2.70 -23.01 -24.43
C GLN A 458 2.37 -21.52 -24.50
N THR A 459 1.13 -21.24 -24.93
CA THR A 459 0.49 -19.92 -24.78
C THR A 459 0.33 -19.57 -23.29
N ASN A 460 0.04 -18.31 -22.96
CA ASN A 460 -0.17 -17.91 -21.57
C ASN A 460 -1.41 -18.59 -20.95
N ILE A 461 -2.47 -18.82 -21.74
CA ILE A 461 -3.68 -19.50 -21.25
C ILE A 461 -3.46 -21.00 -21.04
N GLU A 462 -2.64 -21.66 -21.86
CA GLU A 462 -2.22 -23.05 -21.64
C GLU A 462 -1.34 -23.18 -20.40
N ASN A 463 -0.39 -22.27 -20.21
CA ASN A 463 0.43 -22.18 -18.99
C ASN A 463 -0.45 -21.96 -17.75
N ALA A 464 -1.45 -21.07 -17.83
CA ALA A 464 -2.42 -20.86 -16.76
C ALA A 464 -3.20 -22.13 -16.44
N LYS A 465 -3.64 -22.88 -17.46
CA LYS A 465 -4.29 -24.18 -17.29
C LYS A 465 -3.37 -25.18 -16.61
N THR A 466 -2.11 -25.26 -17.02
CA THR A 466 -1.12 -26.19 -16.41
C THR A 466 -0.93 -25.87 -14.93
N ILE A 467 -0.69 -24.60 -14.56
CA ILE A 467 -0.56 -24.18 -13.16
C ILE A 467 -1.83 -24.51 -12.36
N LEU A 468 -3.01 -24.20 -12.91
CA LEU A 468 -4.30 -24.50 -12.28
C LEU A 468 -4.51 -26.00 -12.06
N HIS A 469 -4.15 -26.82 -13.05
CA HIS A 469 -4.24 -28.28 -12.98
C HIS A 469 -3.37 -28.83 -11.85
N GLU A 470 -2.11 -28.39 -11.74
CA GLU A 470 -1.22 -28.80 -10.65
C GLU A 470 -1.69 -28.30 -9.27
N CYS A 471 -2.27 -27.11 -9.21
CA CYS A 471 -2.92 -26.65 -7.97
C CYS A 471 -4.07 -27.58 -7.55
N ILE A 472 -4.82 -28.15 -8.50
CA ILE A 472 -5.85 -29.16 -8.21
C ILE A 472 -5.24 -30.50 -7.78
N HIS A 473 -4.07 -30.90 -8.29
CA HIS A 473 -3.36 -32.05 -7.72
C HIS A 473 -2.94 -31.79 -6.27
N ALA A 474 -2.34 -30.63 -5.99
CA ALA A 474 -1.95 -30.24 -4.63
C ALA A 474 -3.17 -30.22 -3.68
N TYR A 475 -4.30 -29.70 -4.16
CA TYR A 475 -5.59 -29.77 -3.48
C TYR A 475 -5.98 -31.20 -3.08
N LEU A 476 -5.90 -32.15 -4.01
CA LEU A 476 -6.31 -33.53 -3.77
C LEU A 476 -5.37 -34.25 -2.79
N PHE A 477 -4.06 -34.00 -2.85
CA PHE A 477 -3.09 -34.51 -1.87
C PHE A 477 -3.42 -34.05 -0.46
N VAL A 478 -3.76 -32.77 -0.31
CA VAL A 478 -4.17 -32.21 0.98
C VAL A 478 -5.39 -32.94 1.55
N LYS A 479 -6.40 -33.16 0.70
CA LYS A 479 -7.66 -33.77 1.12
C LYS A 479 -7.50 -35.23 1.52
N ALA A 480 -6.74 -36.00 0.76
CA ALA A 480 -6.43 -37.38 1.12
C ALA A 480 -5.73 -37.49 2.48
N ASN A 481 -4.92 -36.50 2.86
CA ASN A 481 -4.22 -36.51 4.14
C ASN A 481 -5.04 -35.99 5.33
N ASN A 482 -6.21 -35.35 5.11
CA ASN A 482 -6.99 -34.71 6.19
C ASN A 482 -8.50 -35.04 6.13
N PRO A 483 -8.90 -36.26 6.54
CA PRO A 483 -10.26 -36.75 6.37
C PRO A 483 -11.36 -36.01 7.12
N SER A 484 -10.98 -35.30 8.18
CA SER A 484 -11.88 -34.47 8.98
C SER A 484 -12.38 -33.23 8.22
N VAL A 485 -11.68 -32.79 7.16
CA VAL A 485 -12.08 -31.64 6.35
C VAL A 485 -13.05 -32.08 5.24
N GLY A 486 -14.31 -32.32 5.61
CA GLY A 486 -15.37 -32.77 4.71
C GLY A 486 -15.58 -34.29 4.75
N ALA A 487 -16.07 -34.79 5.89
CA ALA A 487 -16.09 -36.21 6.28
C ALA A 487 -16.74 -37.21 5.30
N ASP A 488 -17.61 -36.76 4.38
CA ASP A 488 -18.18 -37.61 3.31
C ASP A 488 -17.28 -37.68 2.07
N PHE A 489 -16.54 -36.61 1.77
CA PHE A 489 -15.66 -36.53 0.60
C PHE A 489 -14.41 -37.38 0.79
N VAL A 490 -13.81 -37.36 1.99
CA VAL A 490 -12.53 -38.05 2.20
C VAL A 490 -12.68 -39.55 2.40
N LYS A 491 -13.79 -40.02 2.96
CA LYS A 491 -14.10 -41.47 2.91
C LYS A 491 -14.22 -41.98 1.49
N ILE A 492 -14.75 -41.17 0.57
CA ILE A 492 -14.84 -41.48 -0.87
C ILE A 492 -13.47 -41.35 -1.53
N LEU A 493 -12.70 -40.30 -1.23
CA LEU A 493 -11.39 -40.06 -1.85
C LEU A 493 -10.34 -41.13 -1.44
N ASP A 494 -10.26 -41.46 -0.15
CA ASP A 494 -9.30 -42.44 0.40
C ASP A 494 -9.64 -43.88 0.03
N THR A 495 -10.90 -44.17 -0.31
CA THR A 495 -11.30 -45.49 -0.82
C THR A 495 -11.32 -45.58 -2.34
N MET A 496 -11.40 -44.47 -3.07
CA MET A 496 -11.54 -44.48 -4.55
C MET A 496 -10.31 -44.04 -5.33
N TYR A 497 -9.35 -43.26 -4.78
CA TYR A 497 -8.36 -42.60 -5.64
C TYR A 497 -6.88 -42.56 -5.19
N PRO A 498 -6.24 -43.69 -4.82
CA PRO A 498 -4.80 -43.75 -4.51
C PRO A 498 -3.84 -43.47 -5.68
N THR A 499 -4.28 -43.54 -6.94
CA THR A 499 -3.42 -43.45 -8.13
C THR A 499 -3.62 -42.16 -8.93
N VAL A 500 -2.67 -41.82 -9.81
CA VAL A 500 -2.74 -40.64 -10.69
C VAL A 500 -3.99 -40.69 -11.59
N ASN A 501 -4.27 -41.84 -12.21
CA ASN A 501 -5.43 -42.04 -13.09
C ASN A 501 -6.75 -41.72 -12.39
N GLU A 502 -6.82 -42.12 -11.14
CA GLU A 502 -7.96 -41.95 -10.27
C GLU A 502 -8.18 -40.47 -9.88
N GLN A 503 -7.11 -39.73 -9.58
CA GLN A 503 -7.19 -38.26 -9.40
C GLN A 503 -7.66 -37.57 -10.68
N HIS A 504 -7.17 -38.00 -11.84
CA HIS A 504 -7.59 -37.46 -13.13
C HIS A 504 -9.06 -37.79 -13.46
N ASP A 505 -9.58 -38.97 -13.10
CA ASP A 505 -11.01 -39.31 -13.21
C ASP A 505 -11.88 -38.37 -12.37
N PHE A 506 -11.42 -38.04 -11.15
CA PHE A 506 -12.08 -37.05 -10.31
C PHE A 506 -12.07 -35.66 -10.97
N MET A 507 -10.91 -35.21 -11.46
CA MET A 507 -10.78 -33.91 -12.12
C MET A 507 -11.69 -33.81 -13.34
N TYR A 508 -11.72 -34.85 -14.18
CA TYR A 508 -12.61 -34.94 -15.34
C TYR A 508 -14.08 -34.75 -14.94
N SER A 509 -14.52 -35.47 -13.91
CA SER A 509 -15.93 -35.52 -13.53
C SER A 509 -16.40 -34.34 -12.67
N LYS A 510 -15.50 -33.69 -11.93
CA LYS A 510 -15.86 -32.69 -10.91
C LYS A 510 -15.17 -31.33 -11.06
N MET A 511 -13.95 -31.29 -11.60
CA MET A 511 -13.14 -30.06 -11.60
C MET A 511 -13.15 -29.32 -12.93
N ILE A 512 -13.59 -29.95 -14.03
CA ILE A 512 -13.70 -29.28 -15.34
C ILE A 512 -14.53 -27.98 -15.28
N PRO A 513 -15.73 -27.93 -14.66
CA PRO A 513 -16.49 -26.68 -14.57
C PRO A 513 -15.74 -25.57 -13.83
N THR A 514 -15.03 -25.90 -12.75
CA THR A 514 -14.20 -24.94 -12.01
C THR A 514 -13.03 -24.46 -12.86
N MET A 515 -12.31 -25.36 -13.54
CA MET A 515 -11.20 -24.99 -14.43
C MET A 515 -11.67 -24.08 -15.55
N GLN A 516 -12.79 -24.43 -16.20
CA GLN A 516 -13.41 -23.61 -17.23
C GLN A 516 -13.73 -22.21 -16.73
N LYS A 517 -14.38 -22.14 -15.56
CA LYS A 517 -14.80 -20.87 -14.99
C LYS A 517 -13.59 -20.01 -14.61
N ALA A 518 -12.56 -20.59 -13.97
CA ALA A 518 -11.34 -19.86 -13.63
C ALA A 518 -10.61 -19.31 -14.87
N LEU A 519 -10.44 -20.13 -15.92
CA LEU A 519 -9.83 -19.71 -17.17
C LEU A 519 -10.64 -18.61 -17.88
N SER A 520 -11.97 -18.70 -17.84
CA SER A 520 -12.86 -17.69 -18.43
C SER A 520 -12.71 -16.31 -17.77
N GLU A 521 -12.47 -16.27 -16.46
CA GLU A 521 -12.34 -15.02 -15.69
C GLU A 521 -11.03 -14.29 -15.96
N ILE A 522 -9.99 -15.02 -16.39
CA ILE A 522 -8.67 -14.44 -16.67
C ILE A 522 -8.38 -14.32 -18.17
N ARG A 523 -9.28 -14.75 -19.05
CA ARG A 523 -9.07 -14.80 -20.52
C ARG A 523 -8.38 -13.54 -21.03
N ASP A 524 -8.92 -12.37 -20.70
CA ASP A 524 -8.43 -11.10 -21.24
C ASP A 524 -7.06 -10.68 -20.70
N LEU A 525 -6.63 -11.27 -19.58
CA LEU A 525 -5.29 -11.07 -19.00
C LEU A 525 -4.25 -12.00 -19.64
N VAL A 526 -4.65 -13.21 -20.02
CA VAL A 526 -3.77 -14.25 -20.58
C VAL A 526 -3.86 -14.36 -22.11
N THR A 527 -4.58 -13.48 -22.78
CA THR A 527 -4.69 -13.44 -24.25
C THR A 527 -4.70 -11.99 -24.75
N THR A 528 -4.38 -11.80 -26.03
CA THR A 528 -4.45 -10.48 -26.68
C THR A 528 -5.77 -10.30 -27.42
N GLN A 529 -6.19 -9.05 -27.66
CA GLN A 529 -7.39 -8.78 -28.45
C GLN A 529 -7.25 -9.27 -29.90
N THR A 530 -6.06 -9.18 -30.48
CA THR A 530 -5.75 -9.67 -31.83
C THR A 530 -5.96 -11.18 -31.91
N GLY A 531 -5.29 -11.96 -31.04
CA GLY A 531 -5.42 -13.42 -31.05
C GLY A 531 -6.84 -13.90 -30.77
N ARG A 532 -7.57 -13.20 -29.88
CA ARG A 532 -9.00 -13.48 -29.67
C ARG A 532 -9.83 -13.27 -30.94
N THR A 533 -9.54 -12.22 -31.71
CA THR A 533 -10.27 -11.92 -32.95
C THR A 533 -9.97 -12.97 -34.02
N GLU A 534 -8.71 -13.42 -34.11
CA GLU A 534 -8.27 -14.46 -35.04
C GLU A 534 -8.94 -15.80 -34.74
N VAL A 535 -8.89 -16.24 -33.48
CA VAL A 535 -9.50 -17.53 -33.10
C VAL A 535 -11.03 -17.51 -33.25
N GLN A 536 -11.68 -16.36 -33.01
CA GLN A 536 -13.12 -16.20 -33.21
C GLN A 536 -13.55 -16.24 -34.68
N ALA A 537 -12.63 -15.98 -35.61
CA ALA A 537 -12.88 -16.13 -37.04
C ALA A 537 -12.76 -17.59 -37.52
N ARG A 538 -12.28 -18.51 -36.68
CA ARG A 538 -12.20 -19.95 -36.99
C ARG A 538 -13.59 -20.58 -37.02
N THR A 539 -13.75 -21.54 -37.91
CA THR A 539 -14.92 -22.43 -37.97
C THR A 539 -14.56 -23.78 -37.37
N MET A 540 -15.44 -24.30 -36.53
CA MET A 540 -15.32 -25.60 -35.89
C MET A 540 -16.20 -26.63 -36.61
N HIS A 541 -15.79 -27.89 -36.60
CA HIS A 541 -16.49 -28.98 -37.30
C HIS A 541 -16.89 -30.08 -36.33
N PRO A 542 -18.07 -30.00 -35.68
CA PRO A 542 -18.49 -30.96 -34.67
C PRO A 542 -18.78 -32.36 -35.21
N THR A 543 -19.04 -32.50 -36.51
CA THR A 543 -19.19 -33.79 -37.18
C THR A 543 -18.43 -33.77 -38.51
N ILE A 544 -17.78 -34.88 -38.86
CA ILE A 544 -17.03 -35.00 -40.12
C ILE A 544 -17.92 -35.55 -41.23
N THR A 545 -18.87 -36.44 -40.90
CA THR A 545 -19.76 -37.07 -41.88
C THR A 545 -21.21 -37.18 -41.35
N PRO A 546 -22.14 -36.29 -41.77
CA PRO A 546 -21.94 -35.14 -42.65
C PRO A 546 -21.09 -34.04 -42.00
N MET A 547 -20.34 -33.29 -42.79
CA MET A 547 -19.55 -32.17 -42.28
C MET A 547 -20.49 -31.06 -41.81
N THR A 548 -20.48 -30.77 -40.51
CA THR A 548 -21.18 -29.61 -39.94
C THR A 548 -20.19 -28.50 -39.59
N SER A 549 -20.66 -27.27 -39.44
CA SER A 549 -19.83 -26.11 -39.13
C SER A 549 -20.50 -25.26 -38.07
N THR A 550 -19.74 -24.90 -37.03
CA THR A 550 -20.17 -23.98 -35.97
C THR A 550 -19.13 -22.89 -35.77
N PRO A 551 -19.53 -21.67 -35.37
CA PRO A 551 -18.57 -20.65 -34.94
C PRO A 551 -17.75 -21.13 -33.74
N TRP A 552 -16.58 -20.52 -33.52
CA TRP A 552 -15.81 -20.70 -32.29
C TRP A 552 -16.63 -20.40 -31.04
N ASN A 553 -16.58 -21.31 -30.07
CA ASN A 553 -17.21 -21.14 -28.76
C ASN A 553 -16.15 -21.14 -27.64
N TRP A 554 -16.07 -20.05 -26.89
CA TRP A 554 -15.12 -19.90 -25.78
C TRP A 554 -15.35 -20.90 -24.64
N ASP A 555 -16.60 -21.20 -24.31
CA ASP A 555 -16.93 -22.14 -23.23
C ASP A 555 -16.49 -23.58 -23.60
N GLU A 556 -16.65 -23.96 -24.87
CA GLU A 556 -16.13 -25.22 -25.40
C GLU A 556 -14.61 -25.23 -25.41
N TYR A 557 -13.96 -24.14 -25.82
CA TYR A 557 -12.50 -24.02 -25.75
C TYR A 557 -11.97 -24.23 -24.33
N TYR A 558 -12.52 -23.53 -23.32
CA TYR A 558 -12.07 -23.72 -21.94
C TYR A 558 -12.34 -25.16 -21.46
N LYS A 559 -13.44 -25.78 -21.90
CA LYS A 559 -13.75 -27.19 -21.58
C LYS A 559 -12.63 -28.09 -22.09
N TYR A 560 -12.35 -28.00 -23.39
CA TYR A 560 -11.42 -28.86 -24.10
C TYR A 560 -9.98 -28.60 -23.68
N LEU A 561 -9.63 -27.35 -23.38
CA LEU A 561 -8.35 -27.00 -22.79
C LEU A 561 -8.18 -27.61 -21.38
N SER A 562 -9.22 -27.58 -20.55
CA SER A 562 -9.19 -28.19 -19.20
C SER A 562 -9.13 -29.72 -19.24
N LEU A 563 -9.69 -30.33 -20.29
CA LEU A 563 -9.64 -31.76 -20.57
C LEU A 563 -8.28 -32.22 -21.13
N SER A 564 -7.49 -31.31 -21.71
CA SER A 564 -6.15 -31.61 -22.21
C SER A 564 -5.19 -31.95 -21.07
N GLY A 565 -4.61 -33.16 -21.12
CA GLY A 565 -3.80 -33.75 -20.06
C GLY A 565 -4.55 -34.76 -19.18
N LEU A 566 -5.84 -35.01 -19.46
CA LEU A 566 -6.65 -36.07 -18.86
C LEU A 566 -6.91 -37.22 -19.87
N ASP A 567 -6.15 -37.29 -20.95
CA ASP A 567 -6.39 -38.23 -22.05
C ASP A 567 -6.06 -39.70 -21.70
N GLU A 568 -5.35 -39.92 -20.60
CA GLU A 568 -5.00 -41.26 -20.14
C GLU A 568 -6.12 -41.95 -19.35
N VAL A 569 -7.11 -41.19 -18.85
CA VAL A 569 -8.18 -41.78 -18.03
C VAL A 569 -9.29 -42.45 -18.83
N ASN A 570 -9.95 -43.44 -18.22
CA ASN A 570 -10.91 -44.28 -18.91
C ASN A 570 -12.17 -43.50 -19.33
N CYS A 571 -12.66 -42.58 -18.48
CA CYS A 571 -13.83 -41.76 -18.82
C CYS A 571 -13.56 -40.86 -20.05
N PHE A 572 -12.37 -40.26 -20.15
CA PHE A 572 -11.97 -39.48 -21.32
C PHE A 572 -11.95 -40.35 -22.58
N LYS A 573 -11.35 -41.55 -22.52
CA LYS A 573 -11.29 -42.46 -23.68
C LYS A 573 -12.66 -42.94 -24.16
N ILE A 574 -13.64 -43.03 -23.25
CA ILE A 574 -15.03 -43.38 -23.56
C ILE A 574 -15.75 -42.21 -24.24
N ASP A 575 -15.63 -40.99 -23.70
CA ASP A 575 -16.33 -39.80 -24.20
C ASP A 575 -15.66 -39.23 -25.47
N PHE A 576 -14.37 -39.48 -25.64
CA PHE A 576 -13.55 -39.07 -26.77
C PHE A 576 -12.79 -40.28 -27.37
N PRO A 577 -13.45 -41.24 -28.02
CA PRO A 577 -12.75 -42.33 -28.69
C PRO A 577 -11.80 -41.79 -29.77
N VAL A 578 -10.60 -42.35 -29.87
CA VAL A 578 -9.60 -41.91 -30.86
C VAL A 578 -10.20 -41.98 -32.27
N GLY A 579 -10.12 -40.87 -33.00
CA GLY A 579 -10.66 -40.73 -34.36
C GLY A 579 -12.15 -40.40 -34.43
N SER A 580 -12.86 -40.29 -33.31
CA SER A 580 -14.24 -39.79 -33.26
C SER A 580 -14.33 -38.31 -33.63
N ASP A 581 -15.54 -37.88 -34.01
CA ASP A 581 -15.85 -36.48 -34.26
C ASP A 581 -15.54 -35.60 -33.03
N GLN A 582 -15.85 -36.09 -31.82
CA GLN A 582 -15.58 -35.39 -30.55
C GLN A 582 -14.09 -35.25 -30.27
N TRP A 583 -13.30 -36.31 -30.50
CA TRP A 583 -11.84 -36.27 -30.36
C TRP A 583 -11.22 -35.23 -31.30
N ASN A 584 -11.67 -35.23 -32.56
CA ASN A 584 -11.19 -34.28 -33.56
C ASN A 584 -11.61 -32.84 -33.23
N LEU A 585 -12.84 -32.63 -32.74
CA LEU A 585 -13.32 -31.32 -32.30
C LEU A 585 -12.48 -30.77 -31.14
N LEU A 586 -12.21 -31.59 -30.11
CA LEU A 586 -11.34 -31.24 -28.99
C LEU A 586 -9.95 -30.83 -29.49
N GLY A 587 -9.34 -31.67 -30.33
CA GLY A 587 -8.02 -31.41 -30.90
C GLY A 587 -7.97 -30.12 -31.71
N ASN A 588 -9.01 -29.81 -32.49
CA ASN A 588 -9.11 -28.58 -33.25
C ASN A 588 -9.23 -27.34 -32.34
N TYR A 589 -10.02 -27.40 -31.27
CA TYR A 589 -10.14 -26.30 -30.31
C TYR A 589 -8.80 -25.99 -29.63
N VAL A 590 -8.12 -27.03 -29.13
CA VAL A 590 -6.82 -26.87 -28.48
C VAL A 590 -5.79 -26.35 -29.47
N LYS A 591 -5.74 -26.92 -30.68
CA LYS A 591 -4.81 -26.49 -31.72
C LYS A 591 -5.03 -25.04 -32.16
N TYR A 592 -6.25 -24.64 -32.49
CA TYR A 592 -6.49 -23.25 -32.92
C TYR A 592 -6.28 -22.25 -31.80
N GLY A 593 -6.64 -22.59 -30.56
CA GLY A 593 -6.29 -21.78 -29.40
C GLY A 593 -4.78 -21.65 -29.23
N HIS A 594 -4.02 -22.73 -29.44
CA HIS A 594 -2.57 -22.69 -29.43
C HIS A 594 -2.01 -21.80 -30.54
N ASP A 595 -2.45 -22.00 -31.79
CA ASP A 595 -1.93 -21.28 -32.95
C ASP A 595 -2.24 -19.77 -32.90
N ASP A 596 -3.44 -19.37 -32.45
CA ASP A 596 -3.92 -17.99 -32.54
C ASP A 596 -3.77 -17.18 -31.23
N LEU A 597 -3.59 -17.84 -30.07
CA LEU A 597 -3.45 -17.16 -28.77
C LEU A 597 -2.00 -17.09 -28.27
N GLN A 598 -1.02 -17.46 -29.10
CA GLN A 598 0.41 -17.28 -28.81
C GLN A 598 0.75 -15.81 -28.68
N HIS A 599 1.14 -15.36 -27.48
CA HIS A 599 2.08 -14.28 -27.18
C HIS A 599 2.53 -14.37 -25.71
#